data_AF-A0A5B7EGR5-F1
#
_entry.id   AF-A0A5B7EGR5-F1
#
_cell.length_a   1.000
_cell.length_b   1.000
_cell.length_c   1.000
_cell.angle_alpha   90.00
_cell.angle_beta   90.00
_cell.angle_gamma   90.00
#
_symmetry.space_group_name_H-M   'P 1'
#
loop_
_entity.id
_entity.type
_entity.pdbx_description
1 polymer ?
#
loop_
_entity_poly.entity_id
_entity_poly.type
_entity_poly.pdbx_seq_one_letter_code
_entity_poly.pdbx_strand_id
1 'polypeptide(L)'
;MDLTAFSQENFDPKEWINSVFRSQDAQQNRDQYASSLVMRLQLAIQEVNSALEETSQQVVGSLPRVLRDVESLGHEVSVLKNQMNSVRQDIEKVEHNTAASMQTLVKLDTLKGRMVATSQALREADNWTTLSTDIEEVMESGDVEVIAEKLVGLQNCLSILTHVPDYEERAAHLEGLKVRLEALASPHIVAAFTNHNLEESVMYARLLRSLGRVSQLESYYHKCEMGQLAASWRGGVEGFHLAGPPTWLTTFYDKVSLLTSQQVRWCGQVFEGSDSSLLLAQLVAASLASLDPPVDQVVAVAVKQQEQPLDFLIAIKASGDNFLKDLEESLGTAKPGQDALYQAQRMVTQAVYRPLQDQITKHQEYQEAQLLSHLISADIVKGDMGETLRRLREYCGKLPSQAEAAAERCVQLSNGWGFPGLVMALTTYIEQCTARLAQAARHVQKQKASIIDDWTGNW
;
A
#
# COMPACT_ATOMS: atom_id res chain seq x y z
N MET A 1 58.72 -25.86 38.65
CA MET A 1 59.96 -25.08 38.49
C MET A 1 59.85 -24.43 37.14
N ASP A 2 59.90 -23.10 37.06
CA ASP A 2 59.75 -22.41 35.78
C ASP A 2 61.08 -22.52 35.01
N LEU A 3 61.18 -23.49 34.09
CA LEU A 3 62.39 -23.80 33.34
C LEU A 3 62.72 -22.73 32.29
N THR A 4 61.80 -21.81 32.04
CA THR A 4 61.95 -20.69 31.09
C THR A 4 63.03 -19.70 31.51
N ALA A 5 63.35 -19.61 32.81
CA ALA A 5 64.44 -18.78 33.32
C ALA A 5 65.82 -19.29 32.84
N PHE A 6 66.00 -20.61 32.66
CA PHE A 6 67.26 -21.18 32.17
C PHE A 6 67.48 -20.94 30.67
N SER A 7 66.42 -20.65 29.93
CA SER A 7 66.49 -20.32 28.49
C SER A 7 66.73 -18.83 28.22
N GLN A 8 66.86 -17.98 29.25
CA GLN A 8 67.15 -16.55 29.08
C GLN A 8 68.66 -16.32 28.90
N GLU A 9 69.05 -15.49 27.91
CA GLU A 9 70.47 -15.24 27.57
C GLU A 9 71.28 -14.57 28.70
N ASN A 10 70.60 -13.88 29.63
CA ASN A 10 71.16 -13.15 30.76
C ASN A 10 70.97 -13.86 32.12
N PHE A 11 70.81 -15.18 32.11
CA PHE A 11 70.64 -15.97 33.34
C PHE A 11 71.89 -15.91 34.25
N ASP A 12 71.76 -15.31 35.44
CA ASP A 12 72.78 -15.40 36.49
C ASP A 12 72.43 -16.49 37.52
N PRO A 13 73.19 -17.60 37.56
CA PRO A 13 72.97 -18.68 38.53
C PRO A 13 73.01 -18.19 39.98
N LYS A 14 73.84 -17.17 40.30
CA LYS A 14 73.99 -16.66 41.67
C LYS A 14 72.76 -15.89 42.11
N GLU A 15 72.26 -14.97 41.29
CA GLU A 15 71.02 -14.25 41.58
C GLU A 15 69.83 -15.19 41.66
N TRP A 16 69.75 -16.17 40.75
CA TRP A 16 68.69 -17.17 40.76
C TRP A 16 68.72 -18.03 42.04
N ILE A 17 69.86 -18.61 42.41
CA ILE A 17 70.00 -19.36 43.67
C ILE A 17 69.62 -18.47 44.86
N ASN A 18 70.15 -17.25 44.92
CA ASN A 18 69.84 -16.33 46.02
C ASN A 18 68.35 -15.99 46.11
N SER A 19 67.66 -15.86 44.97
CA SER A 19 66.21 -15.60 44.93
C SER A 19 65.40 -16.80 45.43
N VAL A 20 65.79 -18.01 45.05
CA VAL A 20 65.10 -19.26 45.38
C VAL A 20 65.27 -19.60 46.87
N PHE A 21 66.42 -19.27 47.48
CA PHE A 21 66.69 -19.45 48.91
C PHE A 21 66.15 -18.33 49.82
N ARG A 22 65.53 -17.27 49.26
CA ARG A 22 64.80 -16.26 50.04
C ARG A 22 63.40 -16.72 50.46
N SER A 23 62.90 -17.83 49.93
CA SER A 23 61.61 -18.42 50.31
C SER A 23 61.62 -18.91 51.76
N GLN A 24 60.47 -18.81 52.46
CA GLN A 24 60.36 -19.18 53.88
C GLN A 24 60.75 -20.65 54.15
N ASP A 25 60.44 -21.55 53.22
CA ASP A 25 60.77 -22.98 53.30
C ASP A 25 62.28 -23.25 53.22
N ALA A 26 63.02 -22.45 52.45
CA ALA A 26 64.47 -22.55 52.35
C ALA A 26 65.18 -22.01 53.59
N GLN A 27 64.58 -21.09 54.35
CA GLN A 27 65.17 -20.54 55.57
C GLN A 27 65.05 -21.48 56.77
N GLN A 28 64.00 -22.32 56.82
CA GLN A 28 63.81 -23.29 57.91
C GLN A 28 64.82 -24.44 57.87
N ASN A 29 65.14 -24.96 56.68
CA ASN A 29 66.13 -26.02 56.53
C ASN A 29 66.83 -25.98 55.15
N ARG A 30 67.92 -25.22 55.07
CA ARG A 30 68.63 -24.93 53.81
C ARG A 30 69.13 -26.18 53.09
N ASP A 31 69.69 -27.16 53.81
CA ASP A 31 70.32 -28.33 53.21
C ASP A 31 69.30 -29.31 52.60
N GLN A 32 68.16 -29.51 53.26
CA GLN A 32 67.08 -30.34 52.72
C GLN A 32 66.45 -29.68 51.48
N TYR A 33 66.23 -28.36 51.53
CA TYR A 33 65.69 -27.64 50.38
C TYR A 33 66.66 -27.66 49.18
N ALA A 34 67.95 -27.43 49.41
CA ALA A 34 69.00 -27.53 48.40
C ALA A 34 69.02 -28.92 47.73
N SER A 35 68.99 -29.98 48.54
CA SER A 35 68.99 -31.37 48.06
C SER A 35 67.75 -31.68 47.22
N SER A 36 66.57 -31.21 47.63
CA SER A 36 65.32 -31.35 46.87
C SER A 36 65.33 -30.58 45.54
N LEU A 37 66.01 -29.43 45.50
CA LEU A 37 66.13 -28.59 44.30
C LEU A 37 67.08 -29.21 43.29
N VAL A 38 68.23 -29.71 43.76
CA VAL A 38 69.18 -30.49 42.94
C VAL A 38 68.48 -31.71 42.35
N MET A 39 67.73 -32.47 43.16
CA MET A 39 66.98 -33.63 42.67
C MET A 39 65.96 -33.24 41.58
N ARG A 40 65.22 -32.13 41.77
CA ARG A 40 64.26 -31.63 40.78
C ARG A 40 64.94 -31.16 39.49
N LEU A 41 66.09 -30.49 39.58
CA LEU A 41 66.89 -30.11 38.42
C LEU A 41 67.43 -31.35 37.69
N GLN A 42 67.89 -32.36 38.43
CA GLN A 42 68.38 -33.61 37.88
C GLN A 42 67.28 -34.33 37.06
N LEU A 43 66.05 -34.37 37.60
CA LEU A 43 64.89 -34.94 36.90
C LEU A 43 64.53 -34.11 35.65
N ALA A 44 64.56 -32.78 35.73
CA ALA A 44 64.30 -31.92 34.58
C ALA A 44 65.36 -32.10 33.47
N ILE A 45 66.65 -32.22 33.83
CA ILE A 45 67.72 -32.54 32.86
C ILE A 45 67.47 -33.89 32.21
N GLN A 46 67.05 -34.89 32.99
CA GLN A 46 66.76 -36.22 32.48
C GLN A 46 65.55 -36.23 31.53
N GLU A 47 64.48 -35.50 31.88
CA GLU A 47 63.30 -35.33 31.02
C GLU A 47 63.65 -34.63 29.69
N VAL A 48 64.43 -33.54 29.75
CA VAL A 48 64.86 -32.81 28.53
C VAL A 48 65.76 -33.68 27.66
N ASN A 49 66.74 -34.39 28.25
CA ASN A 49 67.60 -35.29 27.50
C ASN A 49 66.82 -36.44 26.87
N SER A 50 65.87 -37.03 27.60
CA SER A 50 65.01 -38.09 27.08
C SER A 50 64.13 -37.60 25.94
N ALA A 51 63.52 -36.42 26.07
CA ALA A 51 62.70 -35.83 25.01
C ALA A 51 63.54 -35.45 23.78
N LEU A 52 64.76 -34.93 23.98
CA LEU A 52 65.69 -34.62 22.91
C LEU A 52 66.14 -35.89 22.18
N GLU A 53 66.42 -36.97 22.91
CA GLU A 53 66.85 -38.23 22.32
C GLU A 53 65.69 -38.92 21.57
N GLU A 54 64.48 -38.90 22.11
CA GLU A 54 63.28 -39.41 21.45
C GLU A 54 62.98 -38.64 20.15
N THR A 55 62.99 -37.31 20.21
CA THR A 55 62.80 -36.47 19.02
C THR A 55 63.93 -36.63 18.00
N SER A 56 65.18 -36.74 18.44
CA SER A 56 66.33 -37.00 17.56
C SER A 56 66.19 -38.34 16.85
N GLN A 57 65.85 -39.42 17.57
CA GLN A 57 65.61 -40.74 16.98
C GLN A 57 64.42 -40.73 16.02
N GLN A 58 63.35 -40.00 16.33
CA GLN A 58 62.21 -39.85 15.43
C GLN A 58 62.57 -39.08 14.15
N VAL A 59 63.38 -38.01 14.25
CA VAL A 59 63.87 -37.26 13.09
C VAL A 59 64.80 -38.12 12.25
N VAL A 60 65.78 -38.80 12.87
CA VAL A 60 66.72 -39.68 12.16
C VAL A 60 66.00 -40.86 11.50
N GLY A 61 64.98 -41.42 12.16
CA GLY A 61 64.17 -42.50 11.61
C GLY A 61 63.27 -42.08 10.44
N SER A 62 62.79 -40.84 10.45
CA SER A 62 61.89 -40.31 9.40
C SER A 62 62.62 -39.66 8.22
N LEU A 63 63.85 -39.17 8.41
CA LEU A 63 64.64 -38.47 7.39
C LEU A 63 64.80 -39.25 6.06
N PRO A 64 65.11 -40.57 6.06
CA PRO A 64 65.27 -41.34 4.82
C PRO A 64 63.96 -41.46 4.04
N ARG A 65 62.82 -41.51 4.75
CA ARG A 65 61.49 -41.52 4.12
C ARG A 65 61.19 -40.18 3.49
N VAL A 66 61.43 -39.08 4.20
CA VAL A 66 61.26 -37.72 3.66
C VAL A 66 62.14 -37.49 2.43
N LEU A 67 63.40 -37.91 2.46
CA LEU A 67 64.30 -37.82 1.30
C LEU A 67 63.78 -38.60 0.09
N ARG A 68 63.30 -39.84 0.31
CA ARG A 68 62.70 -40.65 -0.76
C ARG A 68 61.43 -40.02 -1.31
N ASP A 69 60.58 -39.48 -0.45
CA ASP A 69 59.34 -38.80 -0.85
C ASP A 69 59.66 -37.54 -1.67
N VAL A 70 60.70 -36.77 -1.30
CA VAL A 70 61.17 -35.60 -2.06
C VAL A 70 61.75 -36.00 -3.42
N GLU A 71 62.52 -37.08 -3.50
CA GLU A 71 63.05 -37.59 -4.77
C GLU A 71 61.92 -38.09 -5.69
N SER A 72 60.94 -38.83 -5.15
CA SER A 72 59.76 -39.28 -5.88
C SER A 72 58.96 -38.10 -6.40
N LEU A 73 58.71 -37.11 -5.56
CA LEU A 73 58.00 -35.89 -5.93
C LEU A 73 58.77 -35.10 -7.00
N GLY A 74 60.09 -35.03 -6.90
CA GLY A 74 60.93 -34.43 -7.93
C GLY A 74 60.81 -35.14 -9.28
N HIS A 75 60.75 -36.47 -9.28
CA HIS A 75 60.52 -37.25 -10.50
C HIS A 75 59.12 -37.03 -11.07
N GLU A 76 58.09 -37.09 -10.23
CA GLU A 76 56.70 -36.85 -10.62
C GLU A 76 56.50 -35.45 -11.20
N VAL A 77 57.09 -34.42 -10.58
CA VAL A 77 57.07 -33.03 -11.10
C VAL A 77 57.76 -32.93 -12.45
N SER A 78 58.88 -33.65 -12.65
CA SER A 78 59.58 -33.66 -13.93
C SER A 78 58.77 -34.35 -15.03
N VAL A 79 58.14 -35.49 -14.71
CA VAL A 79 57.22 -36.18 -15.62
C VAL A 79 56.03 -35.29 -15.97
N LEU A 80 55.41 -34.66 -14.97
CA LEU A 80 54.29 -33.74 -15.18
C LEU A 80 54.70 -32.55 -16.04
N LYS A 81 55.88 -31.97 -15.81
CA LYS A 81 56.42 -30.87 -16.63
C LYS A 81 56.57 -31.30 -18.09
N ASN A 82 57.10 -32.49 -18.33
CA ASN A 82 57.25 -33.01 -19.69
C ASN A 82 55.89 -33.30 -20.34
N GLN A 83 54.93 -33.84 -19.59
CA GLN A 83 53.57 -34.04 -20.06
C GLN A 83 52.87 -32.71 -20.37
N MET A 84 52.97 -31.70 -19.51
CA MET A 84 52.42 -30.36 -19.75
C MET A 84 53.03 -29.71 -21.00
N ASN A 85 54.33 -29.87 -21.22
CA ASN A 85 54.98 -29.39 -22.44
C ASN A 85 54.47 -30.11 -23.69
N SER A 86 54.25 -31.43 -23.62
CA SER A 86 53.66 -32.20 -24.72
C SER A 86 52.23 -31.75 -25.00
N VAL A 87 51.39 -31.63 -23.96
CA VAL A 87 50.01 -31.15 -24.09
C VAL A 87 49.96 -29.74 -24.67
N ARG A 88 50.86 -28.86 -24.26
CA ARG A 88 50.97 -27.51 -24.85
C ARG A 88 51.29 -27.58 -26.35
N GLN A 89 52.25 -28.41 -26.74
CA GLN A 89 52.59 -28.59 -28.16
C GLN A 89 51.43 -29.20 -28.95
N ASP A 90 50.71 -30.14 -28.37
CA ASP A 90 49.52 -30.73 -28.98
C ASP A 90 48.41 -29.69 -29.12
N ILE A 91 48.20 -28.80 -28.14
CA ILE A 91 47.26 -27.67 -28.24
C ILE A 91 47.69 -26.70 -29.34
N GLU A 92 48.95 -26.28 -29.38
CA GLU A 92 49.49 -25.38 -30.43
C GLU A 92 49.34 -26.01 -31.83
N LYS A 93 49.58 -27.31 -31.95
CA LYS A 93 49.40 -28.07 -33.19
C LYS A 93 47.93 -28.21 -33.58
N VAL A 94 47.05 -28.47 -32.63
CA VAL A 94 45.60 -28.52 -32.86
C VAL A 94 45.12 -27.14 -33.28
N GLU A 95 45.47 -26.08 -32.56
CA GLU A 95 45.10 -24.70 -32.89
C GLU A 95 45.57 -24.34 -34.30
N HIS A 96 46.83 -24.62 -34.65
CA HIS A 96 47.32 -24.34 -36.00
C HIS A 96 46.61 -25.15 -37.09
N ASN A 97 46.37 -26.44 -36.86
CA ASN A 97 45.73 -27.32 -37.84
C ASN A 97 44.21 -27.13 -37.95
N THR A 98 43.55 -26.71 -36.87
CA THR A 98 42.09 -26.56 -36.81
C THR A 98 41.62 -25.10 -36.84
N ALA A 99 42.47 -24.08 -36.69
CA ALA A 99 42.05 -22.68 -36.76
C ALA A 99 41.34 -22.36 -38.08
N ALA A 100 41.86 -22.83 -39.22
CA ALA A 100 41.23 -22.63 -40.53
C ALA A 100 39.88 -23.35 -40.64
N SER A 101 39.79 -24.58 -40.14
CA SER A 101 38.55 -25.35 -40.09
C SER A 101 37.52 -24.72 -39.14
N MET A 102 37.94 -24.27 -37.96
CA MET A 102 37.11 -23.62 -36.94
C MET A 102 36.58 -22.27 -37.44
N GLN A 103 37.42 -21.47 -38.09
CA GLN A 103 36.99 -20.23 -38.72
C GLN A 103 35.95 -20.49 -39.82
N THR A 104 36.11 -21.59 -40.57
CA THR A 104 35.13 -22.01 -41.58
C THR A 104 33.82 -22.46 -40.94
N LEU A 105 33.87 -23.21 -39.83
CA LEU A 105 32.69 -23.62 -39.07
C LEU A 105 31.94 -22.43 -38.49
N VAL A 106 32.64 -21.44 -37.91
CA VAL A 106 32.00 -20.21 -37.40
C VAL A 106 31.32 -19.43 -38.53
N LYS A 107 31.96 -19.32 -39.70
CA LYS A 107 31.35 -18.71 -40.89
C LYS A 107 30.12 -19.49 -41.35
N LEU A 108 30.18 -20.81 -41.34
CA LEU A 108 29.07 -21.67 -41.75
C LEU A 108 27.91 -21.61 -40.75
N ASP A 109 28.21 -21.56 -39.45
CA ASP A 109 27.22 -21.42 -38.40
C ASP A 109 26.53 -20.04 -38.44
N THR A 110 27.28 -18.96 -38.62
CA THR A 110 26.71 -17.62 -38.82
C THR A 110 25.86 -17.53 -40.08
N LEU A 111 26.28 -18.16 -41.19
CA LEU A 111 25.47 -18.25 -42.40
C LEU A 111 24.19 -19.08 -42.17
N LYS A 112 24.29 -20.21 -41.48
CA LYS A 112 23.15 -21.05 -41.11
C LYS A 112 22.17 -20.30 -40.21
N GLY A 113 22.67 -19.61 -39.18
CA GLY A 113 21.84 -18.81 -38.27
C GLY A 113 21.09 -17.69 -39.02
N ARG A 114 21.79 -16.97 -39.90
CA ARG A 114 21.16 -15.97 -40.78
C ARG A 114 20.12 -16.60 -41.70
N MET A 115 20.44 -17.73 -42.34
CA MET A 115 19.53 -18.41 -43.25
C MET A 115 18.27 -18.91 -42.53
N VAL A 116 18.41 -19.47 -41.33
CA VAL A 116 17.27 -19.91 -40.50
C VAL A 116 16.41 -18.71 -40.09
N ALA A 117 17.02 -17.61 -39.64
CA ALA A 117 16.30 -16.40 -39.29
C ALA A 117 15.55 -15.81 -40.50
N THR A 118 16.20 -15.72 -41.67
CA THR A 118 15.55 -15.27 -42.91
C THR A 118 14.44 -16.23 -43.35
N SER A 119 14.65 -17.54 -43.26
CA SER A 119 13.62 -18.54 -43.59
C SER A 119 12.40 -18.43 -42.69
N GLN A 120 12.60 -18.18 -41.39
CA GLN A 120 11.52 -17.96 -40.44
C GLN A 120 10.78 -16.66 -40.76
N ALA A 121 11.50 -15.56 -40.97
CA ALA A 121 10.89 -14.28 -41.36
C ALA A 121 10.09 -14.38 -42.66
N LEU A 122 10.59 -15.08 -43.68
CA LEU A 122 9.85 -15.29 -44.94
C LEU A 122 8.58 -16.11 -44.70
N ARG A 123 8.64 -17.16 -43.88
CA ARG A 123 7.47 -17.98 -43.54
C ARG A 123 6.41 -17.17 -42.78
N GLU A 124 6.83 -16.34 -41.83
CA GLU A 124 5.89 -15.48 -41.10
C GLU A 124 5.34 -14.34 -41.97
N ALA A 125 6.10 -13.86 -42.96
CA ALA A 125 5.61 -12.90 -43.94
C ALA A 125 4.52 -13.51 -44.85
N ASP A 126 4.70 -14.76 -45.28
CA ASP A 126 3.71 -15.51 -46.04
C ASP A 126 2.45 -15.77 -45.19
N ASN A 127 2.64 -16.29 -43.96
CA ASN A 127 1.55 -16.49 -42.99
C ASN A 127 0.77 -15.19 -42.72
N TRP A 128 1.47 -14.05 -42.54
CA TRP A 128 0.84 -12.75 -42.35
C TRP A 128 -0.04 -12.38 -43.55
N THR A 129 0.45 -12.60 -44.77
CA THR A 129 -0.29 -12.25 -45.98
C THR A 129 -1.57 -13.08 -46.08
N THR A 130 -1.49 -14.39 -45.87
CA THR A 130 -2.65 -15.29 -45.85
C THR A 130 -3.64 -14.92 -44.74
N LEU A 131 -3.16 -14.74 -43.51
CA LEU A 131 -4.03 -14.37 -42.39
C LEU A 131 -4.68 -12.99 -42.60
N SER A 132 -3.98 -12.04 -43.23
CA SER A 132 -4.49 -10.70 -43.50
C SER A 132 -5.54 -10.68 -44.61
N THR A 133 -5.49 -11.61 -45.57
CA THR A 133 -6.56 -11.75 -46.57
C THR A 133 -7.77 -12.47 -45.97
N ASP A 134 -7.52 -13.55 -45.23
CA ASP A 134 -8.59 -14.38 -44.66
C ASP A 134 -9.37 -13.61 -43.58
N ILE A 135 -8.71 -12.74 -42.81
CA ILE A 135 -9.38 -12.02 -41.74
C ILE A 135 -10.44 -11.06 -42.27
N GLU A 136 -10.27 -10.45 -43.45
CA GLU A 136 -11.29 -9.56 -44.00
C GLU A 136 -12.61 -10.31 -44.25
N GLU A 137 -12.53 -11.54 -44.76
CA GLU A 137 -13.69 -12.42 -44.96
C GLU A 137 -14.30 -12.87 -43.63
N VAL A 138 -13.47 -13.29 -42.67
CA VAL A 138 -13.94 -13.71 -41.34
C VAL A 138 -14.58 -12.54 -40.57
N MET A 139 -14.12 -11.30 -40.78
CA MET A 139 -14.73 -10.10 -40.18
C MET A 139 -16.16 -9.85 -40.65
N GLU A 140 -16.57 -10.37 -41.82
CA GLU A 140 -17.95 -10.28 -42.31
C GLU A 140 -18.86 -11.31 -41.63
N SER A 141 -18.32 -12.43 -41.15
CA SER A 141 -19.08 -13.46 -40.44
C SER A 141 -19.58 -13.00 -39.06
N GLY A 142 -18.92 -12.01 -38.46
CA GLY A 142 -19.26 -11.46 -37.14
C GLY A 142 -18.86 -12.33 -35.95
N ASP A 143 -18.19 -13.47 -36.17
CA ASP A 143 -17.74 -14.37 -35.10
C ASP A 143 -16.51 -13.80 -34.38
N VAL A 144 -16.75 -13.21 -33.20
CA VAL A 144 -15.73 -12.49 -32.42
C VAL A 144 -14.58 -13.40 -31.99
N GLU A 145 -14.84 -14.67 -31.67
CA GLU A 145 -13.79 -15.61 -31.21
C GLU A 145 -12.82 -15.95 -32.34
N VAL A 146 -13.37 -16.36 -33.50
CA VAL A 146 -12.57 -16.74 -34.66
C VAL A 146 -11.74 -15.56 -35.17
N ILE A 147 -12.33 -14.36 -35.18
CA ILE A 147 -11.60 -13.14 -35.54
C ILE A 147 -10.44 -12.90 -34.58
N ALA A 148 -10.65 -13.03 -33.27
CA ALA A 148 -9.62 -12.78 -32.28
C ALA A 148 -8.45 -13.76 -32.40
N GLU A 149 -8.72 -15.05 -32.62
CA GLU A 149 -7.68 -16.04 -32.86
C GLU A 149 -6.81 -15.68 -34.07
N LYS A 150 -7.42 -15.22 -35.15
CA LYS A 150 -6.72 -14.76 -36.37
C LYS A 150 -5.90 -13.50 -36.11
N LEU A 151 -6.40 -12.55 -35.33
CA LEU A 151 -5.66 -11.34 -34.92
C LEU A 151 -4.46 -11.66 -34.04
N VAL A 152 -4.59 -12.61 -33.11
CA VAL A 152 -3.46 -13.08 -32.28
C VAL A 152 -2.41 -13.73 -33.17
N GLY A 153 -2.83 -14.54 -34.14
CA GLY A 153 -1.94 -15.11 -35.16
C GLY A 153 -1.17 -14.02 -35.92
N LEU A 154 -1.87 -12.99 -36.42
CA LEU A 154 -1.25 -11.84 -37.07
C LEU A 154 -0.25 -11.14 -36.13
N GLN A 155 -0.64 -10.84 -34.89
CA GLN A 155 0.23 -10.18 -33.91
C GLN A 155 1.53 -10.97 -33.66
N ASN A 156 1.45 -12.30 -33.59
CA ASN A 156 2.61 -13.16 -33.44
C ASN A 156 3.52 -13.09 -34.69
N CYS A 157 2.96 -13.14 -35.90
CA CYS A 157 3.73 -12.96 -37.14
C CYS A 157 4.44 -11.60 -37.16
N LEU A 158 3.74 -10.51 -36.79
CA LEU A 158 4.29 -9.17 -36.78
C LEU A 158 5.46 -9.03 -35.78
N SER A 159 5.41 -9.72 -34.64
CA SER A 159 6.47 -9.69 -33.63
C SER A 159 7.81 -10.24 -34.14
N ILE A 160 7.79 -11.10 -35.16
CA ILE A 160 8.97 -11.69 -35.82
C ILE A 160 9.46 -10.79 -36.97
N LEU A 161 8.56 -9.97 -37.54
CA LEU A 161 8.80 -9.13 -38.73
C LEU A 161 9.24 -7.69 -38.40
N THR A 162 9.77 -7.45 -37.20
CA THR A 162 10.13 -6.11 -36.69
C THR A 162 11.17 -5.36 -37.53
N HIS A 163 11.96 -6.06 -38.34
CA HIS A 163 13.04 -5.48 -39.16
C HIS A 163 12.68 -5.30 -40.64
N VAL A 164 11.41 -5.47 -41.00
CA VAL A 164 10.91 -5.28 -42.38
C VAL A 164 10.60 -3.80 -42.62
N PRO A 165 10.92 -3.21 -43.79
CA PRO A 165 10.64 -1.80 -44.08
C PRO A 165 9.16 -1.42 -43.94
N ASP A 166 8.24 -2.33 -44.27
CA ASP A 166 6.79 -2.08 -44.23
C ASP A 166 6.17 -2.39 -42.85
N TYR A 167 6.98 -2.51 -41.79
CA TYR A 167 6.52 -2.88 -40.46
C TYR A 167 5.47 -1.90 -39.90
N GLU A 168 5.69 -0.59 -40.06
CA GLU A 168 4.78 0.43 -39.55
C GLU A 168 3.40 0.36 -40.22
N GLU A 169 3.34 0.13 -41.53
CA GLU A 169 2.09 -0.03 -42.27
C GLU A 169 1.33 -1.28 -41.81
N ARG A 170 2.03 -2.40 -41.63
CA ARG A 170 1.44 -3.66 -41.13
C ARG A 170 0.94 -3.53 -39.69
N ALA A 171 1.68 -2.81 -38.84
CA ALA A 171 1.27 -2.51 -37.48
C ALA A 171 -0.01 -1.65 -37.45
N ALA A 172 -0.06 -0.60 -38.29
CA ALA A 172 -1.25 0.24 -38.42
C ALA A 172 -2.47 -0.55 -38.91
N HIS A 173 -2.28 -1.44 -39.89
CA HIS A 173 -3.34 -2.32 -40.38
C HIS A 173 -3.91 -3.22 -39.29
N LEU A 174 -3.04 -3.89 -38.52
CA LEU A 174 -3.44 -4.74 -37.40
C LEU A 174 -4.18 -3.96 -36.31
N GLU A 175 -3.71 -2.76 -35.98
CA GLU A 175 -4.40 -1.91 -35.02
C GLU A 175 -5.80 -1.50 -35.51
N GLY A 176 -5.95 -1.21 -36.82
CA GLY A 176 -7.25 -0.98 -37.44
C GLY A 176 -8.20 -2.18 -37.32
N LEU A 177 -7.70 -3.40 -37.58
CA LEU A 177 -8.49 -4.62 -37.45
C LEU A 177 -8.88 -4.89 -35.98
N LYS A 178 -7.98 -4.65 -35.02
CA LYS A 178 -8.30 -4.75 -33.58
C LYS A 178 -9.40 -3.77 -33.17
N VAL A 179 -9.35 -2.53 -33.63
CA VAL A 179 -10.41 -1.53 -33.34
C VAL A 179 -11.75 -1.97 -33.94
N ARG A 180 -11.75 -2.55 -35.14
CA ARG A 180 -12.98 -3.05 -35.77
C ARG A 180 -13.58 -4.23 -35.01
N LEU A 181 -12.74 -5.17 -34.53
CA LEU A 181 -13.20 -6.25 -33.65
C LEU A 181 -13.75 -5.70 -32.32
N GLU A 182 -13.06 -4.73 -31.72
CA GLU A 182 -13.52 -4.08 -30.49
C GLU A 182 -14.90 -3.44 -30.68
N ALA A 183 -15.15 -2.78 -31.82
CA ALA A 183 -16.45 -2.21 -32.14
C ALA A 183 -17.56 -3.28 -32.27
N LEU A 184 -17.26 -4.45 -32.83
CA LEU A 184 -18.18 -5.60 -32.91
C LEU A 184 -18.45 -6.23 -31.53
N ALA A 185 -17.42 -6.33 -30.69
CA ALA A 185 -17.51 -6.92 -29.37
C ALA A 185 -18.14 -5.98 -28.33
N SER A 186 -17.99 -4.66 -28.48
CA SER A 186 -18.46 -3.64 -27.51
C SER A 186 -19.92 -3.82 -27.05
N PRO A 187 -20.94 -4.00 -27.91
CA PRO A 187 -22.31 -4.19 -27.44
C PRO A 187 -22.50 -5.48 -26.64
N HIS A 188 -21.80 -6.56 -27.01
CA HIS A 188 -21.85 -7.84 -26.29
C HIS A 188 -21.16 -7.73 -24.93
N ILE A 189 -20.02 -7.04 -24.85
CA ILE A 189 -19.30 -6.76 -23.60
C ILE A 189 -20.17 -5.94 -22.66
N VAL A 190 -20.78 -4.85 -23.16
CA VAL A 190 -21.65 -4.00 -22.36
C VAL A 190 -22.86 -4.78 -21.84
N ALA A 191 -23.48 -5.64 -22.67
CA ALA A 191 -24.58 -6.49 -22.25
C ALA A 191 -24.15 -7.50 -21.16
N ALA A 192 -23.01 -8.17 -21.35
CA ALA A 192 -22.46 -9.12 -20.38
C ALA A 192 -22.16 -8.46 -19.03
N PHE A 193 -21.55 -7.27 -19.04
CA PHE A 193 -21.25 -6.50 -17.83
C PHE A 193 -22.51 -6.01 -17.13
N THR A 194 -23.48 -5.47 -17.89
CA THR A 194 -24.75 -4.97 -17.33
C THR A 194 -25.56 -6.09 -16.68
N ASN A 195 -25.52 -7.30 -17.24
CA ASN A 195 -26.21 -8.47 -16.69
C ASN A 195 -25.37 -9.22 -15.63
N HIS A 196 -24.15 -8.75 -15.34
CA HIS A 196 -23.17 -9.43 -14.49
C HIS A 196 -22.95 -10.91 -14.85
N ASN A 197 -23.03 -11.25 -16.14
CA ASN A 197 -22.80 -12.62 -16.60
C ASN A 197 -21.31 -12.95 -16.55
N LEU A 198 -20.91 -13.79 -15.60
CA LEU A 198 -19.51 -14.13 -15.37
C LEU A 198 -18.88 -14.85 -16.57
N GLU A 199 -19.57 -15.81 -17.19
CA GLU A 199 -19.00 -16.66 -18.24
C GLU A 199 -18.65 -15.85 -19.49
N GLU A 200 -19.60 -15.07 -20.00
CA GLU A 200 -19.39 -14.18 -21.16
C GLU A 200 -18.37 -13.08 -20.85
N SER A 201 -18.40 -12.52 -19.64
CA SER A 201 -17.46 -11.48 -19.22
C SER A 201 -16.02 -11.98 -19.19
N VAL A 202 -15.79 -13.19 -18.66
CA VAL A 202 -14.46 -13.82 -18.64
C VAL A 202 -14.00 -14.15 -20.06
N MET A 203 -14.89 -14.66 -20.91
CA MET A 203 -14.58 -14.95 -22.32
C MET A 203 -14.12 -13.68 -23.06
N TYR A 204 -14.91 -12.60 -23.04
CA TYR A 204 -14.54 -11.35 -23.71
C TYR A 204 -13.34 -10.67 -23.07
N ALA A 205 -13.14 -10.80 -21.75
CA ALA A 205 -11.97 -10.27 -21.07
C ALA A 205 -10.67 -10.99 -21.50
N ARG A 206 -10.69 -12.33 -21.61
CA ARG A 206 -9.56 -13.09 -22.15
C ARG A 206 -9.25 -12.69 -23.59
N LEU A 207 -10.30 -12.51 -24.39
CA LEU A 207 -10.19 -12.10 -25.79
C LEU A 207 -9.50 -10.74 -25.91
N LEU A 208 -10.00 -9.70 -25.23
CA LEU A 208 -9.39 -8.36 -25.28
C LEU A 208 -8.01 -8.32 -24.64
N ARG A 209 -7.74 -9.13 -23.61
CA ARG A 209 -6.40 -9.27 -23.03
C ARG A 209 -5.41 -9.84 -24.04
N SER A 210 -5.79 -10.87 -24.79
CA SER A 210 -4.93 -11.49 -25.81
C SER A 210 -4.53 -10.49 -26.92
N LEU A 211 -5.36 -9.48 -27.16
CA LEU A 211 -5.14 -8.42 -28.15
C LEU A 211 -4.40 -7.19 -27.58
N GLY A 212 -4.10 -7.18 -26.27
CA GLY A 212 -3.47 -6.06 -25.57
C GLY A 212 -4.41 -4.87 -25.30
N ARG A 213 -5.72 -5.08 -25.27
CA ARG A 213 -6.78 -4.06 -25.09
C ARG A 213 -7.36 -4.02 -23.67
N VAL A 214 -6.52 -4.24 -22.65
CA VAL A 214 -6.97 -4.32 -21.24
C VAL A 214 -7.52 -2.98 -20.74
N SER A 215 -6.90 -1.86 -21.10
CA SER A 215 -7.37 -0.52 -20.71
C SER A 215 -8.78 -0.19 -21.22
N GLN A 216 -9.13 -0.69 -22.41
CA GLN A 216 -10.45 -0.49 -23.00
C GLN A 216 -11.50 -1.31 -22.25
N LEU A 217 -11.18 -2.58 -21.91
CA LEU A 217 -12.04 -3.44 -21.10
C LEU A 217 -12.38 -2.79 -19.75
N GLU A 218 -11.38 -2.27 -19.04
CA GLU A 218 -11.57 -1.54 -17.77
C GLU A 218 -12.45 -0.28 -17.97
N SER A 219 -12.25 0.45 -19.07
CA SER A 219 -13.09 1.61 -19.42
C SER A 219 -14.55 1.23 -19.68
N TYR A 220 -14.81 0.11 -20.38
CA TYR A 220 -16.17 -0.38 -20.61
C TYR A 220 -16.86 -0.76 -19.30
N TYR A 221 -16.16 -1.48 -18.42
CA TYR A 221 -16.67 -1.83 -17.10
C TYR A 221 -17.01 -0.58 -16.29
N HIS A 222 -16.08 0.40 -16.22
CA HIS A 222 -16.33 1.66 -15.52
C HIS A 222 -17.55 2.40 -16.05
N LYS A 223 -17.69 2.51 -17.38
CA LYS A 223 -18.83 3.20 -18.00
C LYS A 223 -20.17 2.53 -17.68
N CYS A 224 -20.22 1.19 -17.70
CA CYS A 224 -21.45 0.45 -17.41
C CYS A 224 -21.88 0.68 -15.96
N GLU A 225 -20.98 0.42 -15.01
CA GLU A 225 -21.26 0.55 -13.58
C GLU A 225 -21.56 2.00 -13.18
N MET A 226 -20.80 2.98 -13.69
CA MET A 226 -21.08 4.39 -13.45
C MET A 226 -22.45 4.80 -13.99
N GLY A 227 -22.87 4.28 -15.15
CA GLY A 227 -24.20 4.51 -15.70
C GLY A 227 -25.32 3.99 -14.78
N GLN A 228 -25.16 2.77 -14.26
CA GLN A 228 -26.12 2.16 -13.32
C GLN A 228 -26.19 2.93 -11.99
N LEU A 229 -25.05 3.32 -11.43
CA LEU A 229 -24.98 4.11 -10.20
C LEU A 229 -25.57 5.51 -10.38
N ALA A 230 -25.27 6.20 -11.49
CA ALA A 230 -25.83 7.52 -11.79
C ALA A 230 -27.35 7.48 -11.99
N ALA A 231 -27.88 6.44 -12.64
CA ALA A 231 -29.33 6.24 -12.76
C ALA A 231 -29.98 5.99 -11.39
N SER A 232 -29.34 5.17 -10.54
CA SER A 232 -29.81 4.92 -9.18
C SER A 232 -29.82 6.17 -8.32
N TRP A 233 -28.79 7.02 -8.45
CA TRP A 233 -28.69 8.29 -7.75
C TRP A 233 -29.81 9.24 -8.16
N ARG A 234 -30.02 9.45 -9.47
CA ARG A 234 -31.11 10.32 -9.96
C ARG A 234 -32.48 9.86 -9.47
N GLY A 235 -32.78 8.55 -9.59
CA GLY A 235 -34.04 8.01 -9.09
C GLY A 235 -34.22 8.20 -7.57
N GLY A 236 -33.13 8.11 -6.80
CA GLY A 236 -33.11 8.38 -5.37
C GLY A 236 -33.28 9.86 -5.02
N VAL A 237 -32.69 10.78 -5.78
CA VAL A 237 -32.85 12.23 -5.50
C VAL A 237 -34.25 12.72 -5.88
N GLU A 238 -34.81 12.24 -6.99
CA GLU A 238 -36.15 12.62 -7.46
C GLU A 238 -37.29 11.99 -6.63
N GLY A 239 -37.06 10.79 -6.08
CA GLY A 239 -38.07 10.04 -5.33
C GLY A 239 -38.21 10.42 -3.84
N PHE A 240 -37.25 11.13 -3.26
CA PHE A 240 -37.23 11.41 -1.82
C PHE A 240 -37.54 12.88 -1.50
N HIS A 241 -38.35 13.10 -0.45
CA HIS A 241 -38.51 14.42 0.14
C HIS A 241 -37.25 14.80 0.93
N LEU A 242 -36.55 15.85 0.48
CA LEU A 242 -35.31 16.37 1.08
C LEU A 242 -35.48 16.97 2.49
N ALA A 243 -36.73 17.13 2.96
CA ALA A 243 -37.07 17.63 4.29
C ALA A 243 -36.98 16.57 5.41
N GLY A 244 -36.68 15.31 5.08
CA GLY A 244 -36.53 14.21 6.05
C GLY A 244 -35.06 13.86 6.38
N PRO A 245 -34.82 12.76 7.11
CA PRO A 245 -33.48 12.20 7.31
C PRO A 245 -32.78 11.88 5.98
N PRO A 246 -31.43 11.83 5.93
CA PRO A 246 -30.67 11.63 4.69
C PRO A 246 -30.69 10.16 4.19
N THR A 247 -31.84 9.49 4.21
CA THR A 247 -32.01 8.08 3.81
C THR A 247 -31.67 7.84 2.34
N TRP A 248 -31.88 8.84 1.48
CA TRP A 248 -31.47 8.77 0.07
C TRP A 248 -29.96 8.64 -0.10
N LEU A 249 -29.17 9.26 0.79
CA LEU A 249 -27.70 9.17 0.76
C LEU A 249 -27.25 7.82 1.32
N THR A 250 -27.83 7.40 2.45
CA THR A 250 -27.52 6.11 3.07
C THR A 250 -27.82 4.97 2.11
N THR A 251 -29.00 4.93 1.49
CA THR A 251 -29.38 3.89 0.51
C THR A 251 -28.49 3.88 -0.73
N PHE A 252 -28.06 5.05 -1.21
CA PHE A 252 -27.10 5.12 -2.31
C PHE A 252 -25.73 4.55 -1.89
N TYR A 253 -25.20 4.94 -0.74
CA TYR A 253 -23.94 4.41 -0.21
C TYR A 253 -24.01 2.90 0.08
N ASP A 254 -25.10 2.41 0.66
CA ASP A 254 -25.31 0.98 0.88
C ASP A 254 -25.27 0.19 -0.43
N LYS A 255 -25.88 0.75 -1.50
CA LYS A 255 -25.85 0.15 -2.83
C LYS A 255 -24.44 0.12 -3.43
N VAL A 256 -23.67 1.21 -3.27
CA VAL A 256 -22.28 1.26 -3.72
C VAL A 256 -21.43 0.25 -2.94
N SER A 257 -21.52 0.21 -1.60
CA SER A 257 -20.82 -0.77 -0.76
C SER A 257 -21.16 -2.22 -1.13
N LEU A 258 -22.45 -2.49 -1.37
CA LEU A 258 -22.91 -3.82 -1.80
C LEU A 258 -22.32 -4.19 -3.17
N LEU A 259 -22.36 -3.27 -4.14
CA LEU A 259 -21.76 -3.47 -5.45
C LEU A 259 -20.26 -3.76 -5.31
N THR A 260 -19.52 -2.92 -4.60
CA THR A 260 -18.08 -3.11 -4.39
C THR A 260 -17.79 -4.48 -3.79
N SER A 261 -18.49 -4.86 -2.72
CA SER A 261 -18.31 -6.15 -2.04
C SER A 261 -18.58 -7.36 -2.94
N GLN A 262 -19.62 -7.31 -3.76
CA GLN A 262 -19.96 -8.38 -4.72
C GLN A 262 -18.94 -8.44 -5.86
N GLN A 263 -18.48 -7.28 -6.32
CA GLN A 263 -17.63 -7.16 -7.50
C GLN A 263 -16.16 -7.44 -7.19
N VAL A 264 -15.68 -7.45 -5.93
CA VAL A 264 -14.27 -7.77 -5.61
C VAL A 264 -13.86 -9.11 -6.22
N ARG A 265 -14.64 -10.18 -5.98
CA ARG A 265 -14.32 -11.52 -6.50
C ARG A 265 -14.55 -11.60 -8.01
N TRP A 266 -15.60 -10.96 -8.52
CA TRP A 266 -15.91 -10.95 -9.94
C TRP A 266 -14.82 -10.25 -10.75
N CYS A 267 -14.38 -9.07 -10.33
CA CYS A 267 -13.26 -8.35 -10.95
C CYS A 267 -11.96 -9.15 -10.89
N GLY A 268 -11.70 -9.89 -9.81
CA GLY A 268 -10.54 -10.78 -9.73
C GLY A 268 -10.56 -11.92 -10.75
N GLN A 269 -11.75 -12.39 -11.16
CA GLN A 269 -11.92 -13.44 -12.17
C GLN A 269 -11.89 -12.89 -13.59
N VAL A 270 -12.48 -11.72 -13.83
CA VAL A 270 -12.56 -11.09 -15.16
C VAL A 270 -11.24 -10.40 -15.51
N PHE A 271 -10.68 -9.62 -14.59
CA PHE A 271 -9.46 -8.83 -14.78
C PHE A 271 -8.23 -9.50 -14.15
N GLU A 272 -7.94 -10.75 -14.53
CA GLU A 272 -6.71 -11.43 -14.11
C GLU A 272 -5.47 -10.57 -14.42
N GLY A 273 -4.67 -10.28 -13.40
CA GLY A 273 -3.46 -9.46 -13.49
C GLY A 273 -3.63 -7.98 -13.10
N SER A 274 -4.85 -7.46 -13.03
CA SER A 274 -5.14 -6.12 -12.49
C SER A 274 -5.47 -6.21 -10.99
N ASP A 275 -5.13 -5.17 -10.21
CA ASP A 275 -5.53 -5.07 -8.80
C ASP A 275 -7.03 -4.72 -8.74
N SER A 276 -7.87 -5.71 -8.39
CA SER A 276 -9.32 -5.54 -8.29
C SER A 276 -9.71 -4.44 -7.31
N SER A 277 -8.93 -4.27 -6.23
CA SER A 277 -9.17 -3.25 -5.22
C SER A 277 -8.94 -1.85 -5.77
N LEU A 278 -7.91 -1.70 -6.60
CA LEU A 278 -7.60 -0.45 -7.29
C LEU A 278 -8.68 -0.09 -8.30
N LEU A 279 -9.10 -1.05 -9.14
CA LEU A 279 -10.14 -0.86 -10.14
C LEU A 279 -11.45 -0.39 -9.50
N LEU A 280 -11.88 -1.06 -8.43
CA LEU A 280 -13.10 -0.71 -7.71
C LEU A 280 -12.98 0.62 -6.96
N ALA A 281 -11.84 0.93 -6.34
CA ALA A 281 -11.63 2.22 -5.70
C ALA A 281 -11.69 3.37 -6.72
N GLN A 282 -11.13 3.19 -7.92
CA GLN A 282 -11.20 4.15 -9.01
C GLN A 282 -12.63 4.29 -9.55
N LEU A 283 -13.37 3.19 -9.68
CA LEU A 283 -14.78 3.20 -10.06
C LEU A 283 -15.61 4.01 -9.07
N VAL A 284 -15.47 3.75 -7.76
CA VAL A 284 -16.21 4.47 -6.72
C VAL A 284 -15.86 5.96 -6.74
N ALA A 285 -14.56 6.30 -6.80
CA ALA A 285 -14.12 7.69 -6.87
C ALA A 285 -14.68 8.43 -8.09
N ALA A 286 -14.63 7.80 -9.26
CA ALA A 286 -15.17 8.35 -10.50
C ALA A 286 -16.69 8.51 -10.43
N SER A 287 -17.40 7.49 -9.91
CA SER A 287 -18.85 7.50 -9.79
C SER A 287 -19.35 8.66 -8.92
N LEU A 288 -18.72 8.89 -7.75
CA LEU A 288 -19.05 9.98 -6.83
C LEU A 288 -18.74 11.35 -7.43
N ALA A 289 -17.66 11.46 -8.21
CA ALA A 289 -17.27 12.70 -8.87
C ALA A 289 -18.18 13.07 -10.06
N SER A 290 -18.80 12.10 -10.72
CA SER A 290 -19.64 12.31 -11.91
C SER A 290 -21.14 12.35 -11.63
N LEU A 291 -21.57 12.38 -10.37
CA LEU A 291 -22.99 12.42 -10.01
C LEU A 291 -23.63 13.74 -10.47
N ASP A 292 -24.82 13.63 -11.06
CA ASP A 292 -25.62 14.75 -11.52
C ASP A 292 -27.09 14.57 -11.06
N PRO A 293 -27.61 15.42 -10.16
CA PRO A 293 -26.93 16.56 -9.53
C PRO A 293 -25.82 16.11 -8.54
N PRO A 294 -24.78 16.92 -8.30
CA PRO A 294 -23.68 16.53 -7.41
C PRO A 294 -24.13 16.57 -5.93
N VAL A 295 -23.51 15.72 -5.11
CA VAL A 295 -23.93 15.48 -3.70
C VAL A 295 -23.89 16.75 -2.87
N ASP A 296 -22.90 17.62 -3.08
CA ASP A 296 -22.73 18.91 -2.42
C ASP A 296 -23.95 19.83 -2.62
N GLN A 297 -24.47 19.91 -3.84
CA GLN A 297 -25.65 20.71 -4.17
C GLN A 297 -26.91 20.13 -3.52
N VAL A 298 -27.10 18.82 -3.57
CA VAL A 298 -28.27 18.16 -2.96
C VAL A 298 -28.25 18.37 -1.44
N VAL A 299 -27.10 18.17 -0.80
CA VAL A 299 -26.94 18.43 0.64
C VAL A 299 -27.19 19.90 0.97
N ALA A 300 -26.63 20.84 0.21
CA ALA A 300 -26.82 22.27 0.45
C ALA A 300 -28.28 22.72 0.33
N VAL A 301 -29.05 22.12 -0.59
CA VAL A 301 -30.50 22.37 -0.72
C VAL A 301 -31.26 21.72 0.43
N ALA A 302 -30.95 20.47 0.77
CA ALA A 302 -31.60 19.74 1.84
C ALA A 302 -31.43 20.45 3.20
N VAL A 303 -30.21 20.88 3.55
CA VAL A 303 -29.90 21.59 4.81
C VAL A 303 -30.78 22.83 5.00
N LYS A 304 -31.08 23.57 3.92
CA LYS A 304 -31.93 24.78 3.98
C LYS A 304 -33.40 24.48 4.29
N GLN A 305 -33.87 23.26 4.04
CA GLN A 305 -35.24 22.84 4.26
C GLN A 305 -35.45 22.22 5.65
N GLN A 306 -34.38 22.00 6.41
CA GLN A 306 -34.42 21.36 7.72
C GLN A 306 -34.66 22.37 8.85
N GLU A 307 -35.49 21.99 9.82
CA GLU A 307 -35.66 22.76 11.07
C GLU A 307 -34.42 22.66 11.97
N GLN A 308 -33.73 21.52 11.94
CA GLN A 308 -32.52 21.23 12.72
C GLN A 308 -31.36 20.85 11.78
N PRO A 309 -30.68 21.85 11.17
CA PRO A 309 -29.63 21.60 10.18
C PRO A 309 -28.41 20.86 10.76
N LEU A 310 -28.08 21.07 12.04
CA LEU A 310 -26.93 20.43 12.68
C LEU A 310 -27.12 18.92 12.86
N ASP A 311 -28.29 18.49 13.34
CA ASP A 311 -28.59 17.07 13.53
C ASP A 311 -28.68 16.33 12.18
N PHE A 312 -29.17 17.01 11.13
CA PHE A 312 -29.15 16.50 9.76
C PHE A 312 -27.72 16.32 9.21
N LEU A 313 -26.83 17.30 9.42
CA LEU A 313 -25.43 17.21 9.00
C LEU A 313 -24.66 16.11 9.75
N ILE A 314 -24.96 15.88 11.03
CA ILE A 314 -24.41 14.75 11.81
C ILE A 314 -24.85 13.43 11.19
N ALA A 315 -26.13 13.30 10.79
CA ALA A 315 -26.63 12.10 10.13
C ALA A 315 -25.99 11.85 8.76
N ILE A 316 -25.71 12.91 7.98
CA ILE A 316 -24.95 12.81 6.72
C ILE A 316 -23.54 12.30 6.98
N LYS A 317 -22.84 12.88 7.97
CA LYS A 317 -21.50 12.44 8.35
C LYS A 317 -21.50 10.98 8.79
N ALA A 318 -22.44 10.57 9.64
CA ALA A 318 -22.56 9.18 10.06
C ALA A 318 -22.77 8.23 8.88
N SER A 319 -23.58 8.62 7.89
CA SER A 319 -23.78 7.84 6.66
C SER A 319 -22.48 7.72 5.85
N GLY A 320 -21.71 8.80 5.73
CA GLY A 320 -20.41 8.79 5.06
C GLY A 320 -19.34 7.98 5.81
N ASP A 321 -19.29 8.09 7.14
CA ASP A 321 -18.35 7.35 8.00
C ASP A 321 -18.61 5.84 7.90
N ASN A 322 -19.89 5.41 7.93
CA ASN A 322 -20.26 4.01 7.75
C ASN A 322 -19.88 3.50 6.36
N PHE A 323 -20.17 4.28 5.31
CA PHE A 323 -19.80 3.95 3.93
C PHE A 323 -18.29 3.75 3.76
N LEU A 324 -17.47 4.66 4.29
CA LEU A 324 -16.01 4.55 4.21
C LEU A 324 -15.50 3.32 4.95
N LYS A 325 -16.10 2.98 6.10
CA LYS A 325 -15.77 1.77 6.86
C LYS A 325 -16.11 0.50 6.06
N ASP A 326 -17.29 0.42 5.47
CA ASP A 326 -17.70 -0.73 4.64
C ASP A 326 -16.80 -0.89 3.41
N LEU A 327 -16.39 0.22 2.80
CA LEU A 327 -15.41 0.21 1.72
C LEU A 327 -14.02 -0.26 2.16
N GLU A 328 -13.57 0.16 3.35
CA GLU A 328 -12.31 -0.29 3.92
C GLU A 328 -12.34 -1.79 4.25
N GLU A 329 -13.48 -2.30 4.76
CA GLU A 329 -13.68 -3.73 5.02
C GLU A 329 -13.70 -4.57 3.74
N SER A 330 -14.27 -4.04 2.65
CA SER A 330 -14.36 -4.76 1.36
C SER A 330 -13.10 -4.66 0.49
N LEU A 331 -12.44 -3.50 0.44
CA LEU A 331 -11.28 -3.25 -0.42
C LEU A 331 -9.93 -3.38 0.33
N GLY A 332 -9.96 -3.36 1.66
CA GLY A 332 -8.76 -3.28 2.50
C GLY A 332 -8.07 -1.91 2.44
N THR A 333 -7.07 -1.72 3.30
CA THR A 333 -6.25 -0.49 3.32
C THR A 333 -5.06 -0.60 2.38
N ALA A 334 -4.73 0.49 1.68
CA ALA A 334 -3.49 0.57 0.90
C ALA A 334 -2.26 0.30 1.79
N LYS A 335 -1.42 -0.66 1.36
CA LYS A 335 -0.15 -0.99 2.02
C LYS A 335 0.99 -0.11 1.50
N PRO A 336 2.11 -0.01 2.23
CA PRO A 336 3.31 0.70 1.74
C PRO A 336 3.74 0.16 0.36
N GLY A 337 3.85 1.04 -0.63
CA GLY A 337 4.16 0.69 -2.03
C GLY A 337 2.95 0.64 -2.98
N GLN A 338 1.71 0.83 -2.50
CA GLN A 338 0.50 0.90 -3.33
C GLN A 338 -0.02 2.33 -3.48
N ASP A 339 0.80 3.22 -4.06
CA ASP A 339 0.48 4.66 -4.15
C ASP A 339 -0.79 4.94 -4.95
N ALA A 340 -1.04 4.19 -6.03
CA ALA A 340 -2.23 4.36 -6.86
C ALA A 340 -3.52 4.02 -6.10
N LEU A 341 -3.49 2.95 -5.28
CA LEU A 341 -4.64 2.55 -4.46
C LEU A 341 -4.91 3.57 -3.37
N TYR A 342 -3.85 4.05 -2.72
CA TYR A 342 -3.95 5.11 -1.72
C TYR A 342 -4.56 6.40 -2.31
N GLN A 343 -4.13 6.80 -3.51
CA GLN A 343 -4.70 7.96 -4.19
C GLN A 343 -6.19 7.78 -4.51
N ALA A 344 -6.59 6.61 -5.02
CA ALA A 344 -7.99 6.32 -5.30
C ALA A 344 -8.85 6.34 -4.02
N GLN A 345 -8.41 5.69 -2.95
CA GLN A 345 -9.08 5.69 -1.65
C GLN A 345 -9.19 7.10 -1.06
N ARG A 346 -8.15 7.92 -1.22
CA ARG A 346 -8.18 9.33 -0.82
C ARG A 346 -9.20 10.14 -1.62
N MET A 347 -9.33 9.90 -2.92
CA MET A 347 -10.35 10.58 -3.74
C MET A 347 -11.77 10.23 -3.31
N VAL A 348 -12.04 8.96 -2.95
CA VAL A 348 -13.32 8.55 -2.37
C VAL A 348 -13.59 9.30 -1.07
N THR A 349 -12.61 9.29 -0.15
CA THR A 349 -12.69 9.98 1.14
C THR A 349 -12.99 11.48 0.96
N GLN A 350 -12.30 12.13 0.02
CA GLN A 350 -12.54 13.54 -0.31
C GLN A 350 -13.93 13.78 -0.87
N ALA A 351 -14.43 12.90 -1.74
CA ALA A 351 -15.77 13.04 -2.32
C ALA A 351 -16.88 12.94 -1.26
N VAL A 352 -16.70 12.06 -0.26
CA VAL A 352 -17.66 11.87 0.84
C VAL A 352 -17.70 13.06 1.80
N TYR A 353 -16.53 13.63 2.15
CA TYR A 353 -16.47 14.75 3.10
C TYR A 353 -16.62 16.14 2.47
N ARG A 354 -16.47 16.28 1.15
CA ARG A 354 -16.62 17.58 0.45
C ARG A 354 -17.96 18.29 0.75
N PRO A 355 -19.13 17.63 0.71
CA PRO A 355 -20.40 18.28 1.05
C PRO A 355 -20.42 18.86 2.47
N LEU A 356 -19.73 18.23 3.42
CA LEU A 356 -19.67 18.68 4.81
C LEU A 356 -18.71 19.85 5.00
N GLN A 357 -17.62 19.89 4.24
CA GLN A 357 -16.63 20.97 4.32
C GLN A 357 -17.26 22.34 4.09
N ASP A 358 -18.10 22.47 3.07
CA ASP A 358 -18.79 23.73 2.76
C ASP A 358 -19.77 24.13 3.86
N GLN A 359 -20.45 23.17 4.49
CA GLN A 359 -21.43 23.44 5.56
C GLN A 359 -20.76 23.74 6.91
N ILE A 360 -19.57 23.20 7.17
CA ILE A 360 -18.80 23.49 8.39
C ILE A 360 -18.39 24.97 8.44
N THR A 361 -18.18 25.63 7.30
CA THR A 361 -17.92 27.08 7.30
C THR A 361 -19.08 27.91 7.88
N LYS A 362 -20.31 27.39 7.76
CA LYS A 362 -21.55 28.00 8.29
C LYS A 362 -21.94 27.46 9.67
N HIS A 363 -21.08 26.65 10.28
CA HIS A 363 -21.36 26.02 11.58
C HIS A 363 -21.71 27.04 12.66
N GLN A 364 -21.03 28.19 12.70
CA GLN A 364 -21.35 29.26 13.65
C GLN A 364 -22.80 29.73 13.50
N GLU A 365 -23.24 30.03 12.27
CA GLU A 365 -24.60 30.53 12.00
C GLU A 365 -25.66 29.51 12.42
N TYR A 366 -25.42 28.23 12.15
CA TYR A 366 -26.34 27.16 12.55
C TYR A 366 -26.40 26.98 14.07
N GLN A 367 -25.26 27.04 14.76
CA GLN A 367 -25.19 26.95 16.22
C GLN A 367 -25.88 28.15 16.90
N GLU A 368 -25.63 29.37 16.41
CA GLU A 368 -26.30 30.57 16.90
C GLU A 368 -27.80 30.48 16.72
N ALA A 369 -28.28 30.15 15.52
CA ALA A 369 -29.70 30.03 15.23
C ALA A 369 -30.40 29.00 16.15
N GLN A 370 -29.77 27.84 16.38
CA GLN A 370 -30.33 26.81 17.25
C GLN A 370 -30.32 27.20 18.73
N LEU A 371 -29.23 27.77 19.24
CA LEU A 371 -29.15 28.23 20.63
C LEU A 371 -30.14 29.37 20.91
N LEU A 372 -30.28 30.30 19.96
CA LEU A 372 -31.24 31.40 20.09
C LEU A 372 -32.69 30.94 19.97
N SER A 373 -33.00 29.96 19.13
CA SER A 373 -34.36 29.40 19.06
C SER A 373 -34.77 28.73 20.38
N HIS A 374 -33.83 28.03 21.05
CA HIS A 374 -34.04 27.51 22.40
C HIS A 374 -34.25 28.61 23.45
N LEU A 375 -33.53 29.74 23.35
CA LEU A 375 -33.73 30.91 24.23
C LEU A 375 -35.10 31.58 23.99
N ILE A 376 -35.53 31.68 22.74
CA ILE A 376 -36.81 32.30 22.36
C ILE A 376 -37.97 31.43 22.85
N SER A 377 -37.93 30.12 22.57
CA SER A 377 -38.98 29.16 22.96
C SER A 377 -39.12 28.99 24.47
N ALA A 378 -38.08 29.30 25.25
CA ALA A 378 -38.14 29.25 26.72
C ALA A 378 -39.06 30.32 27.35
N ASP A 379 -39.44 31.37 26.62
CA ASP A 379 -40.50 32.31 27.00
C ASP A 379 -40.39 32.80 28.47
N ILE A 380 -39.19 33.27 28.82
CA ILE A 380 -38.79 33.59 30.20
C ILE A 380 -39.68 34.68 30.82
N VAL A 381 -40.16 35.64 30.03
CA VAL A 381 -41.00 36.77 30.50
C VAL A 381 -42.45 36.52 30.10
N LYS A 382 -43.17 35.72 30.90
CA LYS A 382 -44.62 35.50 30.76
C LYS A 382 -45.26 35.25 32.12
N GLY A 383 -46.43 35.88 32.34
CA GLY A 383 -47.28 35.65 33.50
C GLY A 383 -46.91 36.48 34.73
N ASP A 384 -47.27 35.97 35.91
CA ASP A 384 -47.04 36.62 37.20
C ASP A 384 -45.57 36.53 37.65
N MET A 385 -45.19 37.35 38.64
CA MET A 385 -43.83 37.44 39.17
C MET A 385 -43.27 36.06 39.57
N GLY A 386 -44.09 35.22 40.20
CA GLY A 386 -43.71 33.86 40.60
C GLY A 386 -43.40 32.93 39.42
N GLU A 387 -44.19 33.01 38.34
CA GLU A 387 -44.01 32.19 37.14
C GLU A 387 -42.78 32.62 36.33
N THR A 388 -42.52 33.93 36.26
CA THR A 388 -41.31 34.50 35.65
C THR A 388 -40.05 34.06 36.40
N LEU A 389 -40.06 34.09 37.74
CA LEU A 389 -38.93 33.65 38.57
C LEU A 389 -38.67 32.14 38.47
N ARG A 390 -39.74 31.32 38.40
CA ARG A 390 -39.63 29.87 38.23
C ARG A 390 -39.00 29.52 36.88
N ARG A 391 -39.49 30.09 35.79
CA ARG A 391 -38.96 29.87 34.43
C ARG A 391 -37.52 30.36 34.28
N LEU A 392 -37.18 31.48 34.91
CA LEU A 392 -35.82 32.00 34.94
C LEU A 392 -34.86 31.03 35.64
N ARG A 393 -35.24 30.48 36.80
CA ARG A 393 -34.45 29.46 37.50
C ARG A 393 -34.28 28.19 36.67
N GLU A 394 -35.36 27.70 36.07
CA GLU A 394 -35.33 26.50 35.22
C GLU A 394 -34.43 26.69 34.00
N TYR A 395 -34.48 27.86 33.37
CA TYR A 395 -33.64 28.17 32.21
C TYR A 395 -32.16 28.33 32.58
N CYS A 396 -31.84 29.01 33.69
CA CYS A 396 -30.46 29.09 34.19
C CYS A 396 -29.86 27.71 34.48
N GLY A 397 -30.66 26.75 34.96
CA GLY A 397 -30.23 25.37 35.15
C GLY A 397 -30.00 24.61 33.84
N LYS A 398 -30.68 24.99 32.75
CA LYS A 398 -30.52 24.38 31.42
C LYS A 398 -29.34 24.95 30.63
N LEU A 399 -28.87 26.15 30.94
CA LEU A 399 -27.79 26.83 30.22
C LEU A 399 -26.52 25.96 30.05
N PRO A 400 -25.98 25.32 31.10
CA PRO A 400 -24.78 24.47 30.97
C PRO A 400 -25.05 23.25 30.09
N SER A 401 -26.20 22.59 30.26
CA SER A 401 -26.57 21.42 29.46
C SER A 401 -26.74 21.74 27.97
N GLN A 402 -27.20 22.96 27.63
CA GLN A 402 -27.31 23.40 26.24
C GLN A 402 -25.93 23.68 25.62
N ALA A 403 -25.01 24.25 26.40
CA ALA A 403 -23.63 24.46 25.96
C ALA A 403 -22.89 23.12 25.78
N GLU A 404 -23.07 22.16 26.69
CA GLU A 404 -22.52 20.81 26.58
C GLU A 404 -23.07 20.07 25.35
N ALA A 405 -24.39 20.13 25.11
CA ALA A 405 -24.99 19.53 23.93
C ALA A 405 -24.48 20.19 22.62
N ALA A 406 -24.27 21.50 22.60
CA ALA A 406 -23.69 22.19 21.45
C ALA A 406 -22.22 21.78 21.21
N ALA A 407 -21.44 21.58 22.27
CA ALA A 407 -20.08 21.07 22.20
C ALA A 407 -20.04 19.63 21.67
N GLU A 408 -20.92 18.75 22.17
CA GLU A 408 -21.03 17.37 21.71
C GLU A 408 -21.37 17.29 20.21
N ARG A 409 -22.35 18.08 19.75
CA ARG A 409 -22.69 18.18 18.31
C ARG A 409 -21.50 18.65 17.47
N CYS A 410 -20.73 19.62 17.97
CA CYS A 410 -19.55 20.13 17.27
C CYS A 410 -18.47 19.04 17.11
N VAL A 411 -18.26 18.22 18.15
CA VAL A 411 -17.36 17.06 18.09
C VAL A 411 -17.88 16.03 17.09
N GLN A 412 -19.17 15.67 17.17
CA GLN A 412 -19.77 14.67 16.29
C GLN A 412 -19.70 15.08 14.80
N LEU A 413 -19.93 16.36 14.49
CA LEU A 413 -19.94 16.88 13.13
C LEU A 413 -18.54 17.16 12.56
N SER A 414 -17.66 17.76 13.35
CA SER A 414 -16.40 18.33 12.84
C SER A 414 -15.15 17.72 13.46
N ASN A 415 -15.26 16.73 14.35
CA ASN A 415 -14.15 16.21 15.15
C ASN A 415 -13.36 17.34 15.87
N GLY A 416 -14.04 18.44 16.20
CA GLY A 416 -13.47 19.60 16.90
C GLY A 416 -12.97 20.75 16.02
N TRP A 417 -12.97 20.62 14.69
CA TRP A 417 -12.54 21.72 13.82
C TRP A 417 -13.48 22.94 13.84
N GLY A 418 -14.73 22.75 14.26
CA GLY A 418 -15.73 23.81 14.41
C GLY A 418 -15.72 24.55 15.75
N PHE A 419 -14.80 24.23 16.68
CA PHE A 419 -14.77 24.84 18.01
C PHE A 419 -14.64 26.38 18.01
N PRO A 420 -13.81 27.01 17.15
CA PRO A 420 -13.73 28.47 17.11
C PRO A 420 -15.09 29.13 16.82
N GLY A 421 -15.85 28.58 15.87
CA GLY A 421 -17.20 29.05 15.57
C GLY A 421 -18.20 28.78 16.71
N LEU A 422 -18.06 27.66 17.41
CA LEU A 422 -18.88 27.35 18.60
C LEU A 422 -18.65 28.37 19.73
N VAL A 423 -17.40 28.76 19.99
CA VAL A 423 -17.08 29.73 21.04
C VAL A 423 -17.70 31.09 20.73
N MET A 424 -17.65 31.53 19.47
CA MET A 424 -18.34 32.74 19.04
C MET A 424 -19.85 32.63 19.23
N ALA A 425 -20.45 31.50 18.81
CA ALA A 425 -21.88 31.26 18.97
C ALA A 425 -22.34 31.27 20.44
N LEU A 426 -21.56 30.63 21.33
CA LEU A 426 -21.82 30.62 22.76
C LEU A 426 -21.67 32.01 23.38
N THR A 427 -20.73 32.83 22.91
CA THR A 427 -20.56 34.21 23.37
C THR A 427 -21.82 35.03 23.04
N THR A 428 -22.28 34.97 21.79
CA THR A 428 -23.53 35.61 21.34
C THR A 428 -24.73 35.11 22.15
N TYR A 429 -24.82 33.80 22.40
CA TYR A 429 -25.88 33.20 23.20
C TYR A 429 -25.88 33.68 24.65
N ILE A 430 -24.72 33.72 25.31
CA ILE A 430 -24.59 34.21 26.69
C ILE A 430 -24.96 35.69 26.77
N GLU A 431 -24.50 36.51 25.82
CA GLU A 431 -24.88 37.93 25.75
C GLU A 431 -26.40 38.11 25.65
N GLN A 432 -27.07 37.37 24.77
CA GLN A 432 -28.54 37.43 24.64
C GLN A 432 -29.26 36.87 25.88
N CYS A 433 -28.74 35.81 26.49
CA CYS A 433 -29.27 35.29 27.75
C CYS A 433 -29.20 36.35 28.86
N THR A 434 -28.04 37.00 29.05
CA THR A 434 -27.88 38.06 30.06
C THR A 434 -28.81 39.25 29.81
N ALA A 435 -29.01 39.65 28.55
CA ALA A 435 -29.97 40.69 28.19
C ALA A 435 -31.41 40.31 28.57
N ARG A 436 -31.85 39.08 28.30
CA ARG A 436 -33.18 38.59 28.69
C ARG A 436 -33.34 38.46 30.21
N LEU A 437 -32.31 38.01 30.91
CA LEU A 437 -32.31 37.97 32.38
C LEU A 437 -32.43 39.38 32.98
N ALA A 438 -31.72 40.37 32.42
CA ALA A 438 -31.84 41.77 32.83
C ALA A 438 -33.24 42.33 32.58
N GLN A 439 -33.87 41.98 31.44
CA GLN A 439 -35.25 42.35 31.14
C GLN A 439 -36.25 41.73 32.12
N ALA A 440 -36.11 40.43 32.42
CA ALA A 440 -36.93 39.73 33.40
C ALA A 440 -36.79 40.33 34.80
N ALA A 441 -35.56 40.67 35.22
CA ALA A 441 -35.30 41.32 36.50
C ALA A 441 -35.99 42.69 36.61
N ARG A 442 -35.93 43.51 35.55
CA ARG A 442 -36.64 44.80 35.50
C ARG A 442 -38.15 44.63 35.53
N HIS A 443 -38.70 43.61 34.86
CA HIS A 443 -40.12 43.31 34.88
C HIS A 443 -40.60 42.93 36.29
N VAL A 444 -39.87 42.05 36.95
CA VAL A 444 -40.11 41.65 38.35
C VAL A 444 -40.02 42.85 39.30
N GLN A 445 -39.05 43.74 39.11
CA GLN A 445 -38.89 44.94 39.93
C GLN A 445 -40.07 45.93 39.75
N LYS A 446 -40.58 46.08 38.52
CA LYS A 446 -41.77 46.91 38.24
C LYS A 446 -43.04 46.31 38.84
N GLN A 447 -43.25 45.00 38.72
CA GLN A 447 -44.40 44.33 39.34
C GLN A 447 -44.35 44.43 40.87
N LYS A 448 -43.17 44.26 41.47
CA LYS A 448 -42.98 44.48 42.90
C LYS A 448 -43.32 45.91 43.33
N ALA A 449 -42.90 46.92 42.56
CA ALA A 449 -43.23 48.32 42.83
C ALA A 449 -44.74 48.59 42.71
N SER A 450 -45.40 48.06 41.67
CA SER A 450 -46.86 48.15 41.50
C SER A 450 -47.62 47.53 42.68
N ILE A 451 -47.19 46.35 43.15
CA ILE A 451 -47.80 45.70 44.31
C ILE A 451 -47.57 46.58 45.57
N ILE A 452 -46.42 47.20 45.74
CA ILE A 452 -46.18 48.07 46.90
C ILE A 452 -47.01 49.36 46.82
N ASP A 453 -47.18 49.94 45.63
CA ASP A 453 -48.03 51.12 45.40
C ASP A 453 -49.52 50.81 45.61
N ASP A 454 -50.02 49.66 45.14
CA ASP A 454 -51.40 49.22 45.35
C ASP A 454 -51.74 48.99 46.84
N TRP A 455 -50.74 48.61 47.65
CA TRP A 455 -50.88 48.39 49.09
C TRP A 455 -50.71 49.68 49.91
N THR A 456 -50.06 50.70 49.36
CA THR A 456 -49.85 52.01 50.02
C THR A 456 -50.87 53.07 49.58
N GLY A 457 -51.54 52.89 48.44
CA GLY A 457 -52.60 53.77 47.92
C GLY A 457 -54.02 53.50 48.43
N ASN A 458 -54.21 52.48 49.28
CA ASN A 458 -55.51 52.09 49.87
C ASN A 458 -55.64 52.45 51.37
N TRP A 459 -55.08 53.59 51.78
CA TRP A 459 -55.30 54.19 53.10
C TRP A 459 -55.81 55.62 52.99
#